data_AF-A0A1Y2GM48-F1
#
_entry.id   AF-A0A1Y2GM48-F1
#
_cell.length_a   1.000
_cell.length_b   1.000
_cell.length_c   1.000
_cell.angle_alpha   90.00
_cell.angle_beta   90.00
_cell.angle_gamma   90.00
#
_symmetry.space_group_name_H-M   'P 1'
#
loop_
_entity.id
_entity.type
_entity.pdbx_description
1 polymer ?
#
loop_
_entity_poly.entity_id
_entity_poly.type
_entity_poly.pdbx_seq_one_letter_code
_entity_poly.pdbx_strand_id
1 'polypeptide(L)'
;MENFYLPCLPSKFALGMAGFYNEPFFLARNSVIPPKALQLMIFPWIEDFFGKNNVWWRNECLREMDEVDPNIVPDISAASKPGTAVETNQLAGPSSNTILYSELDISTSGFLRLLVRCRRIILQDAASRLRYHDAVSNDQQSRILEDDIFRSPLFLEFQEEMNAVVVKGPEANISQKLTTMVPEIAEGLEEVWRSSNSNAPLIQQQLKELQRRLQ
;
A
#
# COMPACT_ATOMS: atom_id res chain seq x y z
N MET A 1 -6.46 -13.37 -21.06
CA MET A 1 -5.74 -13.74 -19.84
C MET A 1 -4.48 -12.88 -19.78
N GLU A 2 -4.52 -11.73 -19.12
CA GLU A 2 -3.34 -10.88 -18.92
C GLU A 2 -3.65 -9.93 -17.74
N ASN A 3 -3.12 -10.26 -16.56
CA ASN A 3 -3.11 -9.43 -15.33
C ASN A 3 -2.11 -10.08 -14.37
N PHE A 4 -0.82 -10.06 -14.70
CA PHE A 4 0.19 -10.99 -14.16
C PHE A 4 0.70 -10.74 -12.72
N TYR A 5 -0.04 -10.05 -11.85
CA TYR A 5 0.37 -9.94 -10.44
C TYR A 5 -0.71 -10.32 -9.42
N LEU A 6 -2.00 -10.27 -9.79
CA LEU A 6 -3.11 -10.72 -8.92
C LEU A 6 -4.29 -11.31 -9.73
N PRO A 7 -4.11 -12.06 -10.83
CA PRO A 7 -5.27 -12.48 -11.63
C PRO A 7 -6.16 -13.48 -10.88
N CYS A 8 -5.67 -14.08 -9.79
CA CYS A 8 -6.35 -15.14 -9.04
C CYS A 8 -6.62 -14.80 -7.58
N LEU A 9 -6.26 -13.60 -7.11
CA LEU A 9 -6.41 -13.21 -5.71
C LEU A 9 -7.52 -12.17 -5.59
N PRO A 10 -8.64 -12.48 -4.89
CA PRO A 10 -9.70 -11.52 -4.65
C PRO A 10 -9.13 -10.27 -3.97
N SER A 11 -9.43 -9.08 -4.50
CA SER A 11 -8.91 -7.80 -3.99
C SER A 11 -9.18 -7.62 -2.49
N LYS A 12 -10.39 -7.97 -2.04
CA LYS A 12 -10.77 -7.95 -0.62
C LYS A 12 -9.90 -8.85 0.26
N PHE A 13 -9.49 -10.02 -0.26
CA PHE A 13 -8.58 -10.91 0.46
C PHE A 13 -7.18 -10.29 0.56
N ALA A 14 -6.64 -9.78 -0.55
CA ALA A 14 -5.31 -9.15 -0.56
C ALA A 14 -5.25 -7.92 0.36
N LEU A 15 -6.30 -7.09 0.35
CA LEU A 15 -6.43 -5.91 1.20
C LEU A 15 -6.62 -6.30 2.68
N GLY A 16 -7.46 -7.29 2.98
CA GLY A 16 -7.61 -7.83 4.33
C GLY A 16 -6.29 -8.35 4.90
N MET A 17 -5.52 -9.10 4.10
CA MET A 17 -4.18 -9.58 4.49
C MET A 17 -3.16 -8.44 4.70
N ALA A 18 -3.34 -7.32 4.00
CA ALA A 18 -2.57 -6.10 4.20
C ALA A 18 -3.07 -5.22 5.37
N GLY A 19 -4.08 -5.68 6.12
CA GLY A 19 -4.63 -4.99 7.29
C GLY A 19 -5.79 -4.03 7.00
N PHE A 20 -6.28 -3.99 5.77
CA PHE A 20 -7.41 -3.15 5.36
C PHE A 20 -8.72 -3.93 5.41
N TYR A 21 -9.48 -3.78 6.49
CA TYR A 21 -10.71 -4.55 6.72
C TYR A 21 -12.02 -3.81 6.39
N ASN A 22 -11.98 -2.48 6.38
CA ASN A 22 -13.17 -1.64 6.16
C ASN A 22 -12.95 -0.70 4.97
N GLU A 23 -13.97 -0.58 4.13
CA GLU A 23 -14.03 0.41 3.05
C GLU A 23 -14.41 1.80 3.60
N PRO A 24 -13.93 2.91 3.01
CA PRO A 24 -13.00 2.96 1.89
C PRO A 24 -11.58 2.58 2.30
N PHE A 25 -10.88 1.87 1.41
CA PHE A 25 -9.47 1.55 1.61
C PHE A 25 -8.65 2.82 1.41
N PHE A 26 -8.10 3.34 2.51
CA PHE A 26 -7.50 4.66 2.52
C PHE A 26 -6.20 4.69 3.33
N LEU A 27 -5.18 5.31 2.73
CA LEU A 27 -3.96 5.75 3.39
C LEU A 27 -3.86 7.24 3.20
N ALA A 28 -3.63 8.02 4.28
CA ALA A 28 -3.63 9.48 4.18
C ALA A 28 -2.61 9.98 3.15
N ARG A 29 -1.42 9.34 3.14
CA ARG A 29 -0.35 9.62 2.19
C ARG A 29 -0.72 9.40 0.71
N ASN A 30 -1.74 8.59 0.42
CA ASN A 30 -2.18 8.37 -0.95
C ASN A 30 -2.98 9.55 -1.52
N SER A 31 -3.46 10.46 -0.67
CA SER A 31 -4.17 11.66 -1.13
C SER A 31 -3.26 12.67 -1.84
N VAL A 32 -1.94 12.57 -1.63
CA VAL A 32 -0.95 13.43 -2.27
C VAL A 32 -0.22 12.62 -3.34
N ILE A 33 -0.33 13.09 -4.58
CA ILE A 33 0.26 12.43 -5.75
C ILE A 33 1.59 13.10 -6.06
N PRO A 34 2.73 12.39 -6.02
CA PRO A 34 4.01 13.01 -6.38
C PRO A 34 4.00 13.45 -7.85
N PRO A 35 4.54 14.65 -8.19
CA PRO A 35 4.62 15.10 -9.56
C PRO A 35 5.35 14.08 -10.46
N LYS A 36 4.87 13.87 -11.70
CA LYS A 36 5.51 12.92 -12.65
C LYS A 36 6.99 13.22 -12.87
N ALA A 37 7.35 14.51 -12.92
CA ALA A 37 8.74 14.94 -13.03
C ALA A 37 9.61 14.43 -11.87
N LEU A 38 9.08 14.47 -10.63
CA LEU A 38 9.76 13.94 -9.45
C LEU A 38 9.82 12.40 -9.47
N GLN A 39 8.73 11.74 -9.89
CA GLN A 39 8.72 10.27 -10.03
C GLN A 39 9.78 9.79 -11.03
N LEU A 40 9.94 10.49 -12.16
CA LEU A 40 10.96 10.20 -13.18
C LEU A 40 12.40 10.32 -12.68
N MET A 41 12.65 11.01 -11.56
CA MET A 41 13.98 11.08 -10.96
C MET A 41 14.38 9.78 -10.26
N ILE A 42 13.41 8.97 -9.84
CA ILE A 42 13.66 7.66 -9.22
C ILE A 42 13.80 6.62 -10.33
N PHE A 43 14.95 5.94 -10.43
CA PHE A 43 15.23 4.97 -11.51
C PHE A 43 15.03 5.53 -12.93
N PRO A 44 15.73 6.62 -13.32
CA PRO A 44 15.48 7.33 -14.59
C PRO A 44 15.82 6.52 -15.85
N TRP A 45 16.50 5.37 -15.69
CA TRP A 45 16.91 4.51 -16.80
C TRP A 45 15.79 3.62 -17.33
N ILE A 46 14.67 3.48 -16.60
CA ILE A 46 13.60 2.53 -16.94
C ILE A 46 12.96 2.89 -18.28
N GLU A 47 12.70 4.17 -18.53
CA GLU A 47 12.06 4.68 -19.76
C GLU A 47 12.83 4.35 -21.04
N ASP A 48 14.15 4.23 -20.93
CA ASP A 48 15.05 3.98 -22.05
C ASP A 48 15.46 2.50 -22.16
N PHE A 49 14.95 1.63 -21.28
CA PHE A 49 15.37 0.22 -21.19
C PHE A 49 15.17 -0.55 -22.50
N PHE A 50 14.02 -0.39 -23.15
CA PHE A 50 13.73 -0.98 -24.47
C PHE A 50 14.13 -0.08 -25.65
N GLY A 51 14.99 0.91 -25.41
CA GLY A 51 15.51 1.85 -26.40
C GLY A 51 14.90 3.25 -26.32
N LYS A 52 15.74 4.27 -26.55
CA LYS A 52 15.40 5.71 -26.46
C LYS A 52 14.31 6.21 -27.41
N ASN A 53 13.81 5.40 -28.33
CA ASN A 53 12.73 5.78 -29.25
C ASN A 53 11.50 4.89 -29.08
N ASN A 54 11.45 4.06 -28.03
CA ASN A 54 10.31 3.21 -27.75
C ASN A 54 9.17 4.01 -27.11
N VAL A 55 8.37 4.66 -27.97
CA VAL A 55 7.24 5.49 -27.55
C VAL A 55 6.20 4.69 -26.76
N TRP A 56 5.95 3.44 -27.17
CA TRP A 56 5.00 2.56 -26.48
C TRP A 56 5.40 2.34 -25.03
N TRP A 57 6.65 1.96 -24.77
CA TRP A 57 7.12 1.69 -23.42
C TRP A 57 7.14 2.94 -22.54
N ARG A 58 7.52 4.11 -23.08
CA ARG A 58 7.44 5.37 -22.33
C ARG A 58 6.01 5.72 -21.92
N ASN A 59 5.05 5.54 -22.83
CA ASN A 59 3.64 5.75 -22.51
C ASN A 59 3.15 4.74 -21.47
N GLU A 60 3.63 3.50 -21.52
CA GLU A 60 3.36 2.49 -20.50
C GLU A 60 3.88 2.93 -19.13
N CYS A 61 5.14 3.40 -19.04
CA CYS A 61 5.69 3.94 -17.78
C CYS A 61 4.86 5.12 -17.25
N LEU A 62 4.44 6.05 -18.12
CA LEU A 62 3.62 7.18 -17.71
C LEU A 62 2.24 6.75 -17.19
N ARG A 63 1.64 5.73 -17.80
CA ARG A 63 0.36 5.15 -17.36
C ARG A 63 0.52 4.42 -16.03
N GLU A 64 1.63 3.73 -15.81
CA GLU A 64 1.89 3.02 -14.54
C GLU A 64 2.14 3.98 -13.36
N MET A 65 2.52 5.23 -13.62
CA MET A 65 2.55 6.29 -12.60
C MET A 65 1.14 6.82 -12.27
N ASP A 66 0.18 6.65 -13.17
CA ASP A 66 -1.21 7.02 -12.94
C ASP A 66 -1.88 5.90 -12.12
N GLU A 67 -2.21 6.16 -10.86
CA GLU A 67 -2.76 5.15 -9.95
C GLU A 67 -4.15 4.69 -10.38
N VAL A 68 -4.42 3.40 -10.16
CA VAL A 68 -5.76 2.83 -10.21
C VAL A 68 -6.35 2.91 -8.80
N ASP A 69 -7.43 3.68 -8.64
CA ASP A 69 -8.13 3.77 -7.35
C ASP A 69 -8.70 2.39 -6.95
N PRO A 70 -8.27 1.80 -5.82
CA PRO A 70 -8.74 0.50 -5.38
C PRO A 70 -10.22 0.49 -4.98
N ASN A 71 -10.83 1.66 -4.77
CA ASN A 71 -12.24 1.82 -4.44
C ASN A 71 -13.12 1.90 -5.70
N ILE A 72 -12.52 2.15 -6.87
CA ILE A 72 -13.21 2.09 -8.16
C ILE A 72 -13.10 0.66 -8.67
N VAL A 73 -14.18 -0.12 -8.53
CA VAL A 73 -14.29 -1.40 -9.21
C VAL A 73 -14.26 -1.12 -10.72
N PRO A 74 -13.26 -1.62 -11.47
CA PRO A 74 -13.27 -1.48 -12.91
C PRO A 74 -14.54 -2.16 -13.42
N ASP A 75 -15.32 -1.47 -14.26
CA ASP A 75 -16.50 -2.06 -14.88
C ASP A 75 -16.05 -3.24 -15.76
N ILE A 76 -16.15 -4.46 -15.20
CA ILE A 76 -15.72 -5.70 -15.83
C ILE A 76 -16.59 -6.01 -17.07
N SER A 77 -17.72 -5.30 -17.24
CA SER A 77 -18.54 -5.37 -18.45
C SER A 77 -17.89 -4.66 -19.65
N ALA A 78 -17.04 -3.66 -19.44
CA ALA A 78 -16.25 -3.03 -20.49
C ALA A 78 -15.07 -3.92 -20.96
N ALA A 79 -14.58 -4.80 -20.08
CA ALA A 79 -13.59 -5.82 -20.40
C ALA A 79 -14.19 -7.07 -21.10
N SER A 80 -15.53 -7.14 -21.20
CA SER A 80 -16.27 -8.24 -21.84
C SER A 80 -16.82 -7.90 -23.24
N LYS A 81 -16.15 -7.01 -23.99
CA LYS A 81 -16.33 -6.99 -25.44
C LYS A 81 -15.45 -8.08 -26.07
N PRO A 82 -16.02 -9.11 -26.72
CA PRO A 82 -15.24 -9.99 -27.58
C PRO A 82 -14.92 -9.25 -28.89
N GLY A 83 -13.64 -9.20 -29.27
CA GLY A 83 -13.13 -8.61 -30.51
C GLY A 83 -12.35 -7.31 -30.22
N THR A 84 -11.03 -7.28 -30.33
CA THR A 84 -10.21 -7.76 -31.44
C THR A 84 -9.23 -8.86 -31.03
N ALA A 85 -9.61 -10.11 -31.31
CA ALA A 85 -8.64 -11.03 -31.88
C ALA A 85 -8.26 -10.45 -33.24
N VAL A 86 -6.99 -10.10 -33.46
CA VAL A 86 -6.47 -9.97 -34.81
C VAL A 86 -6.19 -11.38 -35.30
N GLU A 87 -7.23 -12.10 -35.70
CA GLU A 87 -7.08 -13.16 -36.70
C GLU A 87 -6.89 -12.46 -38.05
N THR A 88 -5.65 -12.24 -38.46
CA THR A 88 -5.35 -11.94 -39.86
C THR A 88 -5.23 -13.24 -40.63
N ASN A 89 -6.39 -13.76 -41.07
CA ASN A 89 -6.45 -14.60 -42.26
C ASN A 89 -7.34 -13.88 -43.28
N GLN A 90 -6.74 -12.97 -44.08
CA GLN A 90 -6.76 -13.06 -45.53
C GLN A 90 -6.02 -11.91 -46.25
N LEU A 91 -5.22 -12.35 -47.21
CA LEU A 91 -4.68 -11.69 -48.41
C LEU A 91 -3.59 -10.61 -48.26
N ALA A 92 -2.35 -11.11 -48.43
CA ALA A 92 -1.29 -10.60 -49.29
C ALA A 92 -0.91 -9.11 -49.19
N GLY A 93 0.10 -8.83 -48.37
CA GLY A 93 0.91 -7.60 -48.44
C GLY A 93 2.19 -7.74 -47.61
N PRO A 94 3.40 -7.53 -48.16
CA PRO A 94 4.64 -7.82 -47.46
C PRO A 94 5.12 -6.60 -46.67
N SER A 95 4.58 -6.34 -45.49
CA SER A 95 5.25 -5.49 -44.48
C SER A 95 4.38 -5.30 -43.23
N SER A 96 4.71 -5.97 -42.14
CA SER A 96 4.64 -5.41 -40.78
C SER A 96 5.22 -6.41 -39.80
N ASN A 97 6.30 -5.98 -39.14
CA ASN A 97 7.01 -6.73 -38.12
C ASN A 97 6.09 -6.93 -36.91
N THR A 98 5.44 -8.07 -36.83
CA THR A 98 4.74 -8.52 -35.62
C THR A 98 5.83 -8.88 -34.60
N ILE A 99 6.09 -7.98 -33.65
CA ILE A 99 7.04 -8.23 -32.56
C ILE A 99 6.40 -9.28 -31.65
N LEU A 100 6.81 -10.53 -31.84
CA LEU A 100 6.44 -11.65 -30.98
C LEU A 100 7.34 -11.56 -29.75
N TYR A 101 6.82 -11.00 -28.65
CA TYR A 101 7.57 -10.88 -27.41
C TYR A 101 7.89 -12.26 -26.84
N SER A 102 9.14 -12.46 -26.41
CA SER A 102 9.53 -13.67 -25.68
C SER A 102 8.96 -13.65 -24.25
N GLU A 103 8.81 -14.80 -23.61
CA GLU A 103 8.41 -14.88 -22.18
C GLU A 103 9.35 -14.05 -21.27
N LEU A 104 10.62 -13.92 -21.68
CA LEU A 104 11.61 -13.09 -21.01
C LEU A 104 11.25 -11.60 -21.10
N ASP A 105 10.72 -11.14 -22.24
CA ASP A 105 10.27 -9.75 -22.43
C ASP A 105 9.01 -9.44 -21.61
N ILE A 106 8.11 -10.42 -21.46
CA ILE A 106 6.91 -10.29 -20.62
C ILE A 106 7.31 -10.17 -19.14
N SER A 107 8.19 -11.03 -18.66
CA SER A 107 8.63 -11.01 -17.26
C SER A 107 9.43 -9.74 -16.94
N THR A 108 10.29 -9.33 -17.87
CA THR A 108 11.10 -8.10 -17.73
C THR A 108 10.21 -6.87 -17.71
N SER A 109 9.28 -6.73 -18.65
CA SER A 109 8.33 -5.60 -18.66
C SER A 109 7.46 -5.58 -17.41
N GLY A 110 6.98 -6.73 -16.92
CA GLY A 110 6.25 -6.84 -15.66
C GLY A 110 7.04 -6.33 -14.45
N PHE A 111 8.30 -6.74 -14.32
CA PHE A 111 9.18 -6.28 -13.25
C PHE A 111 9.46 -4.78 -13.34
N LEU A 112 9.71 -4.25 -14.54
CA LEU A 112 9.95 -2.81 -14.71
C LEU A 112 8.70 -1.99 -14.38
N ARG A 113 7.50 -2.46 -14.75
CA ARG A 113 6.23 -1.82 -14.34
C ARG A 113 6.08 -1.78 -12.82
N LEU A 114 6.48 -2.85 -12.11
CA LEU A 114 6.51 -2.85 -10.66
C LEU A 114 7.45 -1.77 -10.11
N LEU A 115 8.66 -1.65 -10.65
CA LEU A 115 9.60 -0.60 -10.24
C LEU A 115 9.05 0.81 -10.48
N VAL A 116 8.35 1.04 -11.60
CA VAL A 116 7.67 2.31 -11.87
C VAL A 116 6.63 2.62 -10.79
N ARG A 117 5.79 1.64 -10.41
CA ARG A 117 4.82 1.81 -9.32
C ARG A 117 5.49 2.07 -7.98
N CYS A 118 6.64 1.45 -7.72
CA CYS A 118 7.41 1.67 -6.49
C CYS A 118 7.95 3.09 -6.35
N ARG A 119 8.12 3.87 -7.45
CA ARG A 119 8.62 5.26 -7.39
C ARG A 119 7.82 6.11 -6.42
N ARG A 120 6.49 6.02 -6.48
CA ARG A 120 5.60 6.74 -5.58
C ARG A 120 5.79 6.31 -4.13
N ILE A 121 5.80 5.00 -3.87
CA ILE A 121 5.95 4.45 -2.51
C ILE A 121 7.27 4.95 -1.91
N ILE A 122 8.36 4.90 -2.68
CA ILE A 122 9.68 5.39 -2.26
C ILE A 122 9.61 6.88 -1.90
N LEU A 123 9.00 7.72 -2.75
CA LEU A 123 8.89 9.16 -2.52
C LEU A 123 8.03 9.47 -1.28
N GLN A 124 6.87 8.81 -1.14
CA GLN A 124 5.97 8.99 0.00
C GLN A 124 6.65 8.56 1.32
N ASP A 125 7.30 7.41 1.34
CA ASP A 125 7.99 6.89 2.52
C ASP A 125 9.21 7.75 2.86
N ALA A 126 9.95 8.25 1.86
CA ALA A 126 11.05 9.18 2.07
C ALA A 126 10.57 10.50 2.70
N ALA A 127 9.48 11.08 2.17
CA ALA A 127 8.89 12.31 2.71
C ALA A 127 8.46 12.12 4.17
N SER A 128 7.78 11.01 4.47
CA SER A 128 7.35 10.66 5.82
C SER A 128 8.54 10.40 6.75
N ARG A 129 9.59 9.70 6.29
CA ARG A 129 10.73 9.32 7.14
C ARG A 129 11.62 10.50 7.48
N LEU A 130 11.87 11.39 6.51
CA LEU A 130 12.64 12.61 6.74
C LEU A 130 11.97 13.54 7.77
N ARG A 131 10.64 13.61 7.78
CA ARG A 131 9.87 14.34 8.81
C ARG A 131 10.22 13.89 10.24
N TYR A 132 10.35 12.59 10.49
CA TYR A 132 10.63 12.05 11.82
C TYR A 132 12.13 12.09 12.17
N HIS A 133 13.02 12.11 11.17
CA HIS A 133 14.46 12.18 11.37
C HIS A 133 14.89 13.54 11.94
N ASP A 134 14.20 14.63 11.59
CA ASP A 134 14.44 15.95 12.19
C ASP A 134 14.05 16.00 13.68
N ALA A 135 13.29 15.01 14.18
CA ALA A 135 12.78 14.98 15.56
C ALA A 135 13.58 14.08 16.52
N VAL A 136 14.45 13.18 16.04
CA VAL A 136 15.21 12.24 16.89
C VAL A 136 16.66 12.15 16.43
N SER A 137 17.57 12.47 17.34
CA SER A 137 19.03 12.56 17.18
C SER A 137 19.72 11.49 16.30
N ASN A 138 20.33 11.98 15.21
CA ASN A 138 21.66 11.73 14.62
C ASN A 138 22.30 10.34 14.35
N ASP A 139 21.76 9.17 14.72
CA ASP A 139 22.60 7.95 14.60
C ASP A 139 22.21 6.92 13.51
N GLN A 140 21.22 7.21 12.67
CA GLN A 140 20.84 6.31 11.57
C GLN A 140 20.33 7.06 10.34
N GLN A 141 21.20 7.90 9.79
CA GLN A 141 20.97 8.54 8.51
C GLN A 141 20.90 7.45 7.43
N SER A 142 19.73 7.27 6.82
CA SER A 142 19.58 6.33 5.73
C SER A 142 20.33 6.89 4.53
N ARG A 143 21.40 6.21 4.08
CA ARG A 143 22.20 6.62 2.91
C ARG A 143 21.37 6.88 1.65
N ILE A 144 20.20 6.24 1.55
CA ILE A 144 19.26 6.44 0.43
C ILE A 144 18.74 7.88 0.42
N LEU A 145 18.49 8.47 1.59
CA LEU A 145 17.97 9.83 1.75
C LEU A 145 19.06 10.91 1.59
N GLU A 146 20.31 10.51 1.38
CA GLU A 146 21.41 11.45 1.09
C GLU A 146 21.44 11.86 -0.37
N ASP A 147 20.71 11.16 -1.25
CA ASP A 147 20.62 11.47 -2.68
C ASP A 147 20.03 12.88 -2.90
N ASP A 148 20.59 13.60 -3.88
CA ASP A 148 20.20 14.97 -4.24
C ASP A 148 18.73 15.07 -4.64
N ILE A 149 18.11 13.97 -5.09
CA ILE A 149 16.69 13.92 -5.40
C ILE A 149 15.85 14.34 -4.20
N PHE A 150 16.20 13.90 -2.99
CA PHE A 150 15.49 14.22 -1.75
C PHE A 150 15.80 15.61 -1.19
N ARG A 151 16.71 16.34 -1.83
CA ARG A 151 16.99 17.77 -1.57
C ARG A 151 16.49 18.67 -2.69
N SER A 152 15.90 18.09 -3.75
CA SER A 152 15.40 18.86 -4.88
C SER A 152 14.20 19.72 -4.49
N PRO A 153 14.01 20.90 -5.11
CA PRO A 153 12.85 21.75 -4.84
C PRO A 153 11.52 21.02 -5.02
N LEU A 154 11.42 20.18 -6.07
CA LEU A 154 10.24 19.37 -6.34
C LEU A 154 9.91 18.40 -5.21
N PHE A 155 10.93 17.79 -4.61
CA PHE A 155 10.73 16.88 -3.49
C PHE A 155 10.33 17.63 -2.22
N LEU A 156 10.96 18.77 -1.94
CA LEU A 156 10.66 19.57 -0.75
C LEU A 156 9.21 20.11 -0.79
N GLU A 157 8.75 20.62 -1.93
CA GLU A 157 7.36 21.04 -2.14
C GLU A 157 6.38 19.88 -1.91
N PHE A 158 6.66 18.72 -2.51
CA PHE A 158 5.87 17.51 -2.32
C PHE A 158 5.88 17.04 -0.84
N GLN A 159 7.02 17.13 -0.17
CA GLN A 159 7.16 16.75 1.24
C GLN A 159 6.32 17.67 2.14
N GLU A 160 6.32 18.97 1.90
CA GLU A 160 5.48 19.92 2.64
C GLU A 160 3.99 19.60 2.49
N GLU A 161 3.54 19.34 1.26
CA GLU A 161 2.15 18.94 0.99
C GLU A 161 1.79 17.62 1.69
N MET A 162 2.66 16.62 1.59
CA MET A 162 2.51 15.33 2.26
C MET A 162 2.39 15.51 3.78
N ASN A 163 3.29 16.30 4.37
CA ASN A 163 3.29 16.56 5.80
C ASN A 163 2.02 17.28 6.25
N ALA A 164 1.51 18.22 5.45
CA ALA A 164 0.25 18.91 5.75
C ALA A 164 -0.94 17.94 5.80
N VAL A 165 -1.00 16.97 4.88
CA VAL A 165 -2.05 15.95 4.85
C VAL A 165 -1.90 14.93 5.97
N VAL A 166 -0.69 14.45 6.23
CA VAL A 166 -0.45 13.43 7.28
C VAL A 166 -0.62 14.02 8.69
N VAL A 167 -0.33 15.30 8.90
CA VAL A 167 -0.57 15.99 10.20
C VAL A 167 -2.06 16.24 10.44
N LYS A 168 -2.84 16.54 9.39
CA LYS A 168 -4.27 16.87 9.49
C LYS A 168 -5.18 15.65 9.29
N GLY A 169 -4.66 14.57 8.72
CA GLY A 169 -5.41 13.35 8.42
C GLY A 169 -5.64 12.51 9.68
N PRO A 170 -6.81 11.88 9.82
CA PRO A 170 -7.11 11.00 10.94
C PRO A 170 -6.43 9.64 10.68
N GLU A 171 -5.11 9.60 10.62
CA GLU A 171 -4.45 8.33 10.92
C GLU A 171 -4.54 8.19 12.43
N ALA A 172 -5.55 7.45 12.88
CA ALA A 172 -5.63 7.01 14.27
C ALA A 172 -4.33 6.26 14.55
N ASN A 173 -3.38 6.99 15.15
CA ASN A 173 -2.11 6.45 15.57
C ASN A 173 -2.46 5.21 16.38
N ILE A 174 -1.75 4.09 16.19
CA ILE A 174 -1.96 2.88 17.01
C ILE A 174 -2.01 3.27 18.49
N SER A 175 -1.23 4.28 18.88
CA SER A 175 -1.26 4.92 20.19
C SER A 175 -2.59 5.59 20.55
N GLN A 176 -3.24 6.34 19.65
CA GLN A 176 -4.58 6.90 19.86
C GLN A 176 -5.65 5.79 19.93
N LYS A 177 -5.55 4.77 19.07
CA LYS A 177 -6.46 3.61 19.09
C LYS A 177 -6.35 2.83 20.40
N LEU A 178 -5.12 2.60 20.87
CA LEU A 178 -4.82 2.07 22.20
C LEU A 178 -5.38 2.99 23.30
N THR A 179 -5.18 4.30 23.19
CA THR A 179 -5.70 5.27 24.18
C THR A 179 -7.22 5.22 24.28
N THR A 180 -7.94 5.02 23.17
CA THR A 180 -9.40 4.81 23.18
C THR A 180 -9.84 3.44 23.71
N MET A 181 -9.00 2.40 23.58
CA MET A 181 -9.31 1.06 24.10
C MET A 181 -8.96 0.89 25.59
N VAL A 182 -8.05 1.70 26.13
CA VAL A 182 -7.63 1.64 27.55
C VAL A 182 -8.81 1.77 28.53
N PRO A 183 -9.76 2.71 28.35
CA PRO A 183 -10.93 2.82 29.22
C PRO A 183 -11.81 1.56 29.20
N GLU A 184 -12.06 0.98 28.02
CA GLU A 184 -12.88 -0.22 27.88
C GLU A 184 -12.22 -1.44 28.54
N ILE A 185 -10.89 -1.57 28.41
CA ILE A 185 -10.11 -2.62 29.09
C ILE A 185 -10.14 -2.41 30.61
N ALA A 186 -10.02 -1.17 31.08
CA ALA A 186 -10.08 -0.85 32.49
C ALA A 186 -11.46 -1.16 33.09
N GLU A 187 -12.55 -0.82 32.39
CA GLU A 187 -13.92 -1.16 32.80
C GLU A 187 -14.14 -2.68 32.87
N GLY A 188 -13.67 -3.43 31.87
CA GLY A 188 -13.76 -4.89 31.87
C GLY A 188 -12.98 -5.53 33.03
N LEU A 189 -11.81 -5.01 33.37
CA LEU A 189 -11.02 -5.49 34.51
C LEU A 189 -11.67 -5.15 35.85
N GLU A 190 -12.28 -3.97 36.00
CA GLU A 190 -13.02 -3.58 37.20
C GLU A 190 -14.30 -4.39 37.39
N GLU A 191 -14.96 -4.79 36.31
CA GLU A 191 -16.12 -5.69 36.35
C GLU A 191 -15.72 -7.10 36.80
N VAL A 192 -14.62 -7.64 36.24
CA VAL A 192 -14.06 -8.92 36.66
C VAL A 192 -13.63 -8.89 38.12
N TRP A 193 -12.98 -7.81 38.56
CA TRP A 193 -12.55 -7.65 39.95
C TRP A 193 -13.75 -7.57 40.91
N ARG A 194 -14.78 -6.80 40.58
CA ARG A 194 -16.03 -6.73 41.36
C ARG A 194 -16.75 -8.07 41.44
N SER A 195 -16.83 -8.80 40.33
CA SER A 195 -17.44 -10.13 40.30
C SER A 195 -16.67 -11.12 41.17
N SER A 196 -15.33 -11.12 41.07
CA SER A 196 -14.46 -11.98 41.88
C SER A 196 -14.57 -11.69 43.38
N ASN A 197 -14.58 -10.41 43.77
CA ASN A 197 -14.68 -10.02 45.17
C ASN A 197 -16.07 -10.28 45.77
N SER A 198 -17.12 -10.16 44.95
CA SER A 198 -18.50 -10.48 45.35
C SER A 198 -18.71 -11.98 45.57
N ASN A 199 -17.99 -12.82 44.82
CA ASN A 199 -18.09 -14.28 44.88
C ASN A 199 -17.12 -14.92 45.91
N ALA A 200 -16.05 -14.22 46.30
CA ALA A 200 -15.09 -14.68 47.29
C ALA A 200 -15.69 -15.16 48.63
N PRO A 201 -16.65 -14.44 49.28
CA PRO A 201 -17.25 -14.91 50.53
C PRO A 201 -18.11 -16.17 50.35
N LEU A 202 -18.78 -16.33 49.21
CA LEU A 202 -19.59 -17.51 48.91
C LEU A 202 -18.70 -18.75 48.72
N ILE A 203 -17.58 -18.59 48.02
CA ILE A 203 -16.58 -19.66 47.83
C ILE A 203 -15.96 -20.07 49.18
N GLN A 204 -15.67 -19.10 50.06
CA GLN A 204 -15.19 -19.38 51.41
C GLN A 204 -16.22 -20.10 52.28
N GLN A 205 -17.51 -19.77 52.16
CA GLN A 205 -18.58 -20.49 52.85
C GLN A 205 -18.72 -21.92 52.35
N GLN A 206 -18.69 -22.15 51.04
CA GLN A 206 -18.75 -23.50 50.46
C GLN A 206 -17.55 -24.37 50.86
N LEU A 207 -16.35 -23.80 50.90
CA LEU A 207 -15.15 -24.49 51.38
C LEU A 207 -15.25 -24.88 52.86
N LYS A 208 -15.74 -23.99 53.72
CA LYS A 208 -15.98 -24.31 55.15
C LYS A 208 -17.04 -25.38 55.33
N GLU A 209 -18.09 -25.36 54.51
CA GLU A 209 -19.16 -26.36 54.52
C GLU A 209 -18.63 -27.74 54.07
N LEU A 210 -17.80 -27.79 53.02
CA LEU A 210 -17.14 -29.02 52.56
C LEU A 210 -16.18 -29.60 53.60
N GLN A 211 -15.39 -28.74 54.27
CA GLN A 211 -14.51 -29.17 55.35
C GLN A 211 -15.28 -29.74 56.54
N ARG A 212 -16.48 -29.19 56.84
CA ARG A 212 -17.37 -29.73 57.88
C ARG A 212 -18.01 -31.06 57.52
N ARG A 213 -18.19 -31.37 56.23
CA ARG A 213 -18.76 -32.65 55.75
C ARG A 213 -17.74 -33.79 55.66
N LEU A 214 -16.44 -33.47 55.78
CA LEU A 214 -15.35 -34.44 55.71
C LEU A 214 -14.78 -34.82 57.10
N GLN A 215 -15.33 -34.25 58.18
CA GLN A 215 -15.10 -34.65 59.57
C GLN A 215 -16.26 -35.48 60.08
#